data_AF-A0A7X6TG99-F1
#
_entry.id   AF-A0A7X6TG99-F1
#
_cell.length_a   1.000
_cell.length_b   1.000
_cell.length_c   1.000
_cell.angle_alpha   90.00
_cell.angle_beta   90.00
_cell.angle_gamma   90.00
#
_symmetry.space_group_name_H-M   'P 1'
#
loop_
_entity.id
_entity.type
_entity.pdbx_description
1 polymer ?
#
loop_
_entity_poly.entity_id
_entity_poly.type
_entity_poly.pdbx_seq_one_letter_code
_entity_poly.pdbx_strand_id
1 'polypeptide(L)'
;DAQHWMEKQVYLALGTLLLGAATLGIDACPMEGFDQNVLDEELGLRARGFTSSVIVSLGYSSAEDFNAKLPKSRLPLETVLTRL
;
A
#
# COMPACT_ATOMS: atom_id res chain seq x y z
N ASP A 1 -0.15 -13.40 -16.97
CA ASP A 1 -0.14 -14.29 -15.79
C ASP A 1 1.02 -14.11 -14.84
N ALA A 2 2.27 -14.40 -15.22
CA ALA A 2 3.40 -14.38 -14.27
C ALA A 2 3.62 -13.02 -13.56
N GLN A 3 3.58 -11.90 -14.30
CA GLN A 3 3.78 -10.56 -13.74
C GLN A 3 2.71 -10.20 -12.69
N HIS A 4 1.43 -10.37 -13.03
CA HIS A 4 0.31 -10.13 -12.11
C HIS A 4 0.39 -11.05 -10.88
N TRP A 5 0.86 -12.30 -11.05
CA TRP A 5 1.06 -13.20 -9.92
C TRP A 5 2.17 -12.70 -8.98
N MET A 6 3.30 -12.23 -9.52
CA MET A 6 4.39 -11.64 -8.74
C MET A 6 3.96 -10.36 -8.02
N GLU A 7 3.19 -9.51 -8.70
CA GLU A 7 2.67 -8.27 -8.12
C GLU A 7 1.76 -8.55 -6.91
N LYS A 8 0.91 -9.57 -6.97
CA LYS A 8 0.14 -10.01 -5.78
C LYS A 8 1.02 -10.37 -4.58
N GLN A 9 2.24 -10.85 -4.80
CA GLN A 9 3.18 -11.13 -3.70
C GLN A 9 3.74 -9.83 -3.10
N VAL A 10 3.96 -8.80 -3.92
CA VAL A 10 4.32 -7.45 -3.46
C VAL A 10 3.19 -6.86 -2.60
N TYR A 11 1.93 -7.03 -3.02
CA TYR A 11 0.77 -6.59 -2.24
C TYR A 11 0.56 -7.37 -0.93
N LEU A 12 0.96 -8.64 -0.87
CA LEU A 12 0.99 -9.41 0.38
C LEU A 12 2.02 -8.81 1.34
N ALA A 13 3.22 -8.49 0.85
CA ALA A 13 4.25 -7.81 1.63
C ALA A 13 3.80 -6.40 2.08
N LEU A 14 3.07 -5.66 1.23
CA LEU A 14 2.44 -4.39 1.59
C LEU A 14 1.52 -4.53 2.80
N GLY A 15 0.67 -5.56 2.84
CA GLY A 15 -0.20 -5.82 4.01
C GLY A 15 0.60 -5.99 5.30
N THR A 16 1.73 -6.70 5.23
CA THR A 16 2.64 -6.87 6.37
C THR A 16 3.30 -5.56 6.79
N LEU A 17 3.75 -4.76 5.81
CA LEU A 17 4.35 -3.45 6.06
C LEU A 17 3.38 -2.51 6.79
N LEU A 18 2.14 -2.40 6.32
CA LEU A 18 1.13 -1.51 6.92
C LEU A 18 0.77 -1.93 8.35
N LEU A 19 0.62 -3.23 8.59
CA LEU A 19 0.37 -3.76 9.94
C LEU A 19 1.58 -3.53 10.87
N GLY A 20 2.79 -3.77 10.36
CA GLY A 20 4.03 -3.57 11.10
C GLY A 20 4.25 -2.10 11.47
N ALA A 21 4.03 -1.18 10.52
CA ALA A 21 4.12 0.26 10.76
C ALA A 21 3.17 0.70 11.88
N ALA A 22 1.90 0.30 11.81
CA ALA A 22 0.93 0.60 12.86
C ALA A 22 1.32 0.02 14.22
N THR A 23 1.88 -1.20 14.24
CA THR A 23 2.36 -1.84 15.49
C THR A 23 3.52 -1.06 16.12
N LEU A 24 4.35 -0.41 15.31
CA LEU A 24 5.47 0.41 15.75
C LEU A 24 5.10 1.88 16.00
N GLY A 25 3.83 2.26 15.85
CA GLY A 25 3.39 3.65 15.97
C GLY A 25 3.90 4.56 14.84
N ILE A 26 4.15 3.99 13.66
CA ILE A 26 4.54 4.70 12.44
C ILE A 26 3.30 4.84 11.54
N ASP A 27 3.01 6.06 11.12
CA ASP A 27 1.95 6.33 10.15
C ASP A 27 2.42 5.94 8.75
N ALA A 28 1.51 5.34 7.97
CA ALA A 28 1.81 4.85 6.63
C ALA A 28 0.67 5.19 5.66
N CYS A 29 1.02 5.63 4.45
CA CYS A 29 0.06 5.89 3.37
C CYS A 29 0.45 5.13 2.09
N PRO A 30 -0.27 4.05 1.73
CA PRO A 30 -0.08 3.37 0.45
C PRO A 30 -0.70 4.17 -0.70
N MET A 31 -0.02 4.23 -1.85
CA MET A 31 -0.41 5.01 -3.02
C MET A 31 -0.22 4.21 -4.32
N GLU A 32 -1.29 4.11 -5.10
CA GLU A 32 -1.29 3.57 -6.47
C GLU A 32 -1.43 4.67 -7.53
N GLY A 33 -1.82 5.88 -7.13
CA GLY A 33 -2.07 7.02 -8.02
C GLY A 33 -0.79 7.75 -8.43
N PHE A 34 0.13 7.05 -9.10
CA PHE A 34 1.39 7.62 -9.62
C PHE A 34 1.67 7.10 -11.04
N ASP A 35 2.50 7.82 -11.80
CA ASP A 35 2.96 7.36 -13.12
C ASP A 35 4.09 6.35 -12.96
N GLN A 36 3.77 5.07 -13.18
CA GLN A 36 4.73 3.97 -13.08
C GLN A 36 5.86 4.08 -14.11
N ASN A 37 5.59 4.59 -15.32
CA ASN A 37 6.63 4.68 -16.35
C ASN A 37 7.66 5.73 -15.97
N VAL A 38 7.20 6.90 -15.51
CA VAL A 38 8.09 7.96 -15.02
C VAL A 38 8.92 7.44 -13.84
N LEU A 39 8.29 6.82 -12.85
CA LEU A 39 9.02 6.33 -11.68
C LEU A 39 10.03 5.21 -12.03
N ASP A 40 9.64 4.29 -12.91
CA ASP A 40 10.52 3.23 -13.41
C ASP A 40 11.75 3.80 -14.14
N GLU A 41 11.56 4.85 -14.93
CA GLU A 41 12.63 5.53 -15.68
C GLU A 41 13.58 6.25 -14.72
N GLU A 42 13.05 7.09 -13.84
CA GLU A 42 13.84 7.87 -12.87
C GLU A 42 14.69 6.99 -11.95
N LEU A 43 14.21 5.78 -11.62
CA LEU A 43 14.91 4.82 -10.76
C LEU A 43 15.64 3.71 -11.54
N GLY A 44 15.57 3.71 -12.87
CA GLY A 44 16.18 2.70 -13.73
C GLY A 44 15.70 1.26 -13.44
N LEU A 45 14.44 1.08 -13.05
CA LEU A 45 13.92 -0.21 -12.59
C LEU A 45 13.84 -1.25 -13.70
N ARG A 46 13.38 -0.83 -14.88
CA ARG A 46 13.20 -1.74 -16.04
C ARG A 46 14.50 -2.32 -16.55
N ALA A 47 15.58 -1.52 -16.54
CA ALA A 47 16.92 -2.00 -16.88
C ALA A 47 17.43 -3.10 -15.93
N ARG A 48 16.86 -3.18 -14.72
CA ARG A 48 17.16 -4.18 -13.69
C ARG A 48 16.15 -5.32 -13.65
N GLY A 49 15.15 -5.33 -14.54
CA GLY A 49 14.08 -6.32 -14.57
C GLY A 49 12.97 -6.10 -13.53
N PHE A 50 12.85 -4.89 -12.98
CA PHE A 50 11.80 -4.52 -12.02
C PHE A 50 10.83 -3.48 -12.60
N THR A 51 9.70 -3.31 -11.93
CA THR A 51 8.75 -2.23 -12.16
C THR A 51 8.12 -1.81 -10.82
N SER A 52 7.70 -0.57 -10.70
CA SER A 52 7.03 -0.02 -9.52
C SER A 52 5.55 -0.43 -9.46
N SER A 53 5.15 -1.13 -8.40
CA SER A 53 3.74 -1.50 -8.17
C SER A 53 3.00 -0.56 -7.22
N VAL A 54 3.63 -0.17 -6.10
CA VAL A 54 3.02 0.64 -5.05
C VAL A 54 4.06 1.51 -4.36
N ILE A 55 3.67 2.71 -3.94
CA ILE A 55 4.49 3.59 -3.09
C ILE A 55 3.90 3.60 -1.68
N VAL A 56 4.75 3.64 -0.66
CA VAL A 56 4.32 3.84 0.73
C VAL A 56 5.14 4.94 1.36
N SER A 57 4.50 6.02 1.79
CA SER A 57 5.15 6.99 2.69
C SER A 57 5.07 6.50 4.12
N LEU A 58 6.15 6.66 4.88
CA LEU A 58 6.26 6.29 6.28
C LEU A 58 6.71 7.52 7.08
N GLY A 59 6.12 7.73 8.26
CA GLY A 59 6.49 8.84 9.13
C GLY A 59 5.51 9.05 10.27
N TYR A 60 5.29 10.32 10.60
CA TYR A 60 4.35 10.74 11.62
C TYR A 60 3.42 11.80 11.03
N SER A 61 2.11 11.62 11.23
CA SER A 61 1.07 12.52 10.76
C SER A 61 1.21 13.91 11.38
N SER A 62 0.92 14.93 10.58
CA SER A 62 0.88 16.30 11.07
C SER A 62 -0.45 16.57 11.80
N ALA A 63 -0.49 17.64 12.59
CA ALA A 63 -1.74 18.11 13.20
C ALA A 63 -2.80 18.55 12.17
N GLU A 64 -2.39 18.77 10.92
CA GLU A 64 -3.23 19.18 9.79
C GLU A 64 -3.82 17.98 9.03
N ASP A 65 -3.43 16.74 9.36
CA ASP A 65 -4.04 15.55 8.77
C ASP A 65 -5.51 15.44 9.19
N PHE A 66 -6.41 15.82 8.27
CA PHE A 66 -7.84 15.75 8.49
C PHE A 66 -8.34 14.31 8.66
N ASN A 67 -7.67 13.33 8.02
CA ASN A 67 -8.11 11.94 7.99
C ASN A 67 -7.79 11.21 9.29
N ALA A 68 -6.77 11.66 10.03
CA ALA A 68 -6.38 11.09 11.33
C ALA A 68 -7.52 11.07 12.36
N LYS A 69 -8.46 12.02 12.29
CA LYS A 69 -9.58 12.16 13.24
C LYS A 69 -10.87 11.50 12.77
N LEU A 70 -10.96 11.09 11.50
CA LEU A 70 -12.17 10.48 10.95
C LEU A 70 -12.32 9.04 11.43
N PRO A 71 -13.55 8.58 11.73
CA PRO A 71 -13.78 7.18 12.06
C PRO A 71 -13.50 6.28 10.86
N LYS A 72 -12.90 5.11 11.09
CA LYS A 72 -12.68 4.12 10.02
C LYS A 72 -14.03 3.55 9.55
N SER A 73 -14.25 3.57 8.24
CA SER A 73 -15.42 2.94 7.60
C SER A 73 -15.02 1.64 6.89
N ARG A 74 -15.79 0.58 7.07
CA ARG A 74 -15.65 -0.75 6.43
C ARG A 74 -17.03 -1.34 6.18
N LEU A 75 -17.14 -2.27 5.23
CA LEU A 75 -18.38 -3.03 5.03
C LEU A 75 -18.72 -3.84 6.30
N PRO A 76 -20.02 -4.04 6.61
CA PRO A 76 -20.44 -4.88 7.74
C PRO A 76 -19.93 -6.33 7.62
N LEU A 77 -19.76 -7.01 8.76
CA LEU A 77 -19.19 -8.36 8.84
C LEU A 77 -20.00 -9.37 8.00
N GLU A 78 -21.32 -9.28 8.09
CA GLU A 78 -22.28 -10.10 7.36
C GLU A 78 -22.21 -9.94 5.83
N THR A 79 -21.59 -8.87 5.35
CA THR A 79 -21.35 -8.65 3.91
C THR A 79 -20.06 -9.31 3.43
N VAL A 80 -19.07 -9.48 4.30
CA VAL A 80 -17.71 -9.92 3.93
C VAL A 80 -17.36 -11.34 4.38
N LEU A 81 -18.15 -11.94 5.27
CA LEU A 81 -17.89 -13.27 5.84
C LEU A 81 -19.08 -14.20 5.62
N THR A 82 -18.84 -15.30 4.90
CA THR A 82 -19.79 -16.40 4.74
C THR A 82 -19.35 -17.58 5.62
N ARG A 83 -20.18 -17.98 6.58
CA ARG A 83 -19.98 -19.20 7.35
C ARG A 83 -20.73 -20.35 6.67
N LEU A 84 -20.00 -21.39 6.29
CA LEU A 84 -20.52 -22.63 5.72
C LEU A 84 -20.77 -23.67 6.82
#